data_AF-A0A9Q0SKX9-F1
#
_entry.id   AF-A0A9Q0SKX9-F1
#
_cell.length_a   1.000
_cell.length_b   1.000
_cell.length_c   1.000
_cell.angle_alpha   90.00
_cell.angle_beta   90.00
_cell.angle_gamma   90.00
#
_symmetry.space_group_name_H-M   'P 1'
#
loop_
_entity.id
_entity.type
_entity.pdbx_description
1 polymer ?
#
loop_
_entity_poly.entity_id
_entity_poly.type
_entity_poly.pdbx_seq_one_letter_code
_entity_poly.pdbx_strand_id
1 'polypeptide(L)'
;MATTASPMASQLKSSLASSLARRLVIPRGISGAPFRVSPNKRSFTVKAVQADKPTYQVIQPINGDPFIGSLETPVTSSPLIAWYLSNLPAYRTAVSPLLRGIEVGLAHGFLLVGPFVKAGPLRNTEYAGAAGSLAAGGLVVILSICLTMYGAASFAEGEPSIAPSLTLTGRKKKPDQLQTSDGWAKFTGGFFFGGISGVIWAYFLLYVINLPYYVK
;
A
#
# COMPACT_ATOMS: atom_id res chain seq x y z
N MET A 1 18.78 -58.65 11.69
CA MET A 1 19.16 -59.54 10.57
C MET A 1 18.56 -58.95 9.31
N ALA A 2 19.24 -58.64 8.21
CA ALA A 2 20.65 -58.62 7.83
C ALA A 2 20.66 -57.76 6.52
N THR A 3 21.48 -56.71 6.44
CA THR A 3 22.66 -56.58 5.53
C THR A 3 22.34 -56.48 4.03
N THR A 4 22.58 -55.37 3.33
CA THR A 4 23.83 -54.91 2.64
C THR A 4 23.57 -54.92 1.12
N ALA A 5 24.16 -54.16 0.20
CA ALA A 5 25.09 -53.03 0.12
C ALA A 5 25.08 -52.55 -1.37
N SER A 6 25.50 -51.32 -1.65
CA SER A 6 25.80 -50.80 -3.00
C SER A 6 26.97 -51.55 -3.67
N PRO A 7 27.22 -51.44 -5.00
CA PRO A 7 28.13 -50.37 -5.50
C PRO A 7 27.98 -49.88 -6.98
N MET A 8 28.53 -48.68 -7.21
CA MET A 8 29.27 -48.13 -8.38
C MET A 8 28.85 -48.27 -9.88
N ALA A 9 28.71 -47.08 -10.50
CA ALA A 9 29.40 -46.56 -11.71
C ALA A 9 29.38 -47.29 -13.07
N SER A 10 28.90 -46.63 -14.13
CA SER A 10 29.71 -46.14 -15.28
C SER A 10 28.88 -45.63 -16.48
N GLN A 11 29.32 -44.49 -17.01
CA GLN A 11 29.39 -44.07 -18.43
C GLN A 11 28.26 -44.43 -19.42
N LEU A 12 27.61 -43.41 -20.01
CA LEU A 12 27.42 -43.38 -21.47
C LEU A 12 27.25 -41.95 -22.01
N LYS A 13 28.14 -41.58 -22.93
CA LYS A 13 28.11 -40.42 -23.82
C LYS A 13 26.86 -40.47 -24.72
N SER A 14 26.21 -39.33 -24.95
CA SER A 14 25.52 -39.11 -26.22
C SER A 14 25.75 -37.67 -26.72
N SER A 15 26.31 -37.62 -27.91
CA SER A 15 26.47 -36.44 -28.76
C SER A 15 25.30 -36.40 -29.73
N LEU A 16 24.62 -35.26 -29.86
CA LEU A 16 24.00 -34.90 -31.14
C LEU A 16 23.97 -33.38 -31.28
N ALA A 17 24.80 -32.90 -32.21
CA ALA A 17 24.81 -31.54 -32.67
C ALA A 17 23.61 -31.27 -33.59
N SER A 18 22.98 -30.11 -33.45
CA SER A 18 22.17 -29.51 -34.52
C SER A 18 22.47 -28.01 -34.59
N SER A 19 23.37 -27.66 -35.50
CA SER A 19 23.74 -26.28 -35.85
C SER A 19 22.69 -25.65 -36.78
N LEU A 20 21.93 -24.67 -36.29
CA LEU A 20 21.15 -23.77 -37.14
C LEU A 20 22.05 -22.62 -37.61
N ALA A 21 22.66 -22.81 -38.79
CA ALA A 21 23.41 -21.78 -39.49
C ALA A 21 22.45 -20.74 -40.09
N ARG A 22 22.30 -19.58 -39.43
CA ARG A 22 21.70 -18.39 -40.06
C ARG A 22 22.82 -17.57 -40.70
N ARG A 23 22.94 -17.70 -42.02
CA ARG A 23 23.93 -17.08 -42.90
C ARG A 23 23.65 -15.58 -43.03
N LEU A 24 24.47 -14.72 -42.42
CA LEU A 24 24.48 -13.28 -42.67
C LEU A 24 25.38 -12.96 -43.87
N VAL A 25 24.79 -12.30 -44.87
CA VAL A 25 25.44 -11.86 -46.11
C VAL A 25 26.33 -10.64 -45.81
N ILE A 26 27.56 -10.64 -46.33
CA ILE A 26 28.53 -9.54 -46.26
C ILE A 26 28.73 -9.00 -47.68
N PRO A 27 28.59 -7.68 -47.94
CA PRO A 27 28.99 -7.11 -49.23
C PRO A 27 30.53 -7.00 -49.31
N ARG A 28 31.06 -7.30 -50.49
CA ARG A 28 32.51 -7.34 -50.78
C ARG A 28 33.16 -5.97 -50.64
N GLY A 29 34.30 -5.93 -49.94
CA GLY A 29 35.35 -4.95 -50.21
C GLY A 29 35.83 -4.12 -49.02
N ILE A 30 36.33 -4.72 -47.94
CA ILE A 30 37.29 -4.07 -47.04
C ILE A 30 38.20 -5.16 -46.44
N SER A 31 39.50 -5.04 -46.65
CA SER A 31 40.54 -5.89 -46.04
C SER A 31 40.71 -5.50 -44.57
N GLY A 32 40.48 -6.44 -43.66
CA GLY A 32 40.68 -6.25 -42.22
C GLY A 32 40.41 -7.55 -41.46
N ALA A 33 41.32 -7.93 -40.55
CA ALA A 33 41.34 -9.20 -39.83
C ALA A 33 40.02 -9.50 -39.08
N PRO A 34 39.62 -10.79 -38.91
CA PRO A 34 38.36 -11.11 -38.25
C PRO A 34 38.46 -10.86 -36.75
N PHE A 35 37.71 -9.86 -36.26
CA PHE A 35 37.44 -9.72 -34.83
C PHE A 35 36.65 -10.94 -34.35
N ARG A 36 37.33 -11.82 -33.62
CA ARG A 36 36.75 -13.01 -32.99
C ARG A 36 35.90 -12.57 -31.79
N VAL A 37 34.61 -12.34 -32.02
CA VAL A 37 33.63 -12.10 -30.95
C VAL A 37 33.40 -13.41 -30.20
N SER A 38 34.03 -13.52 -29.03
CA SER A 38 33.81 -14.62 -28.07
C SER A 38 32.43 -14.44 -27.41
N PRO A 39 31.52 -15.44 -27.43
CA PRO A 39 30.24 -15.34 -26.76
C PRO A 39 30.43 -15.69 -25.29
N ASN A 40 31.19 -14.88 -24.55
CA ASN A 40 31.22 -15.01 -23.11
C ASN A 40 30.01 -14.27 -22.55
N LYS A 41 28.86 -14.95 -22.47
CA LYS A 41 27.74 -14.50 -21.62
C LYS A 41 28.16 -14.63 -20.16
N ARG A 42 29.03 -13.73 -19.71
CA ARG A 42 29.22 -13.46 -18.28
C ARG A 42 27.97 -12.72 -17.84
N SER A 43 27.04 -13.42 -17.20
CA SER A 43 26.06 -12.75 -16.34
C SER A 43 26.86 -12.11 -15.21
N PHE A 44 27.17 -10.83 -15.35
CA PHE A 44 27.84 -10.05 -14.33
C PHE A 44 26.78 -9.73 -13.27
N THR A 45 26.67 -10.60 -12.28
CA THR A 45 25.88 -10.31 -11.09
C THR A 45 26.75 -9.37 -10.25
N VAL A 46 26.49 -8.07 -10.32
CA VAL A 46 27.11 -7.10 -9.41
C VAL A 46 26.61 -7.43 -8.01
N LYS A 47 27.39 -8.20 -7.25
CA LYS A 47 27.28 -8.15 -5.80
C LYS A 47 27.89 -6.83 -5.39
N ALA A 48 27.09 -5.96 -4.77
CA ALA A 48 27.61 -4.75 -4.16
C ALA A 48 28.78 -5.15 -3.25
N VAL A 49 29.96 -4.61 -3.53
CA VAL A 49 31.15 -4.78 -2.69
C VAL A 49 30.80 -4.15 -1.34
N GLN A 50 30.41 -4.97 -0.37
CA GLN A 50 30.39 -4.54 1.02
C GLN A 50 31.85 -4.43 1.45
N ALA A 51 32.25 -3.23 1.87
CA ALA A 51 33.54 -3.01 2.50
C ALA A 51 33.67 -3.87 3.76
N ASP A 52 34.88 -4.35 4.06
CA ASP A 52 35.22 -5.27 5.16
C ASP A 52 34.85 -4.79 6.58
N LYS A 53 34.32 -3.56 6.73
CA LYS A 53 33.67 -3.07 7.93
C LYS A 53 32.19 -2.79 7.64
N PRO A 54 31.25 -3.41 8.37
CA PRO A 54 29.85 -3.01 8.28
C PRO A 54 29.70 -1.62 8.90
N THR A 55 29.81 -0.58 8.07
CA THR A 55 29.38 0.76 8.45
C THR A 55 27.89 0.67 8.77
N TYR A 56 27.48 1.20 9.93
CA TYR A 56 26.08 1.20 10.35
C TYR A 56 25.21 1.88 9.28
N GLN A 57 24.42 1.09 8.57
CA GLN A 57 23.58 1.57 7.48
C GLN A 57 22.12 1.57 7.92
N VAL A 58 21.56 2.78 7.97
CA VAL A 58 20.21 3.06 8.45
C VAL A 58 19.14 2.74 7.41
N ILE A 59 19.51 2.71 6.12
CA ILE A 59 18.60 2.39 5.01
C ILE A 59 18.87 0.97 4.53
N GLN A 60 17.87 0.10 4.65
CA GLN A 60 17.96 -1.31 4.25
C GLN A 60 16.92 -1.62 3.16
N PRO A 61 17.14 -2.65 2.32
CA PRO A 61 16.09 -3.12 1.41
C PRO A 61 14.89 -3.66 2.21
N ILE A 62 13.67 -3.49 1.67
CA ILE A 62 12.44 -3.93 2.35
C ILE A 62 12.48 -5.43 2.65
N ASN A 63 12.31 -5.79 3.93
CA ASN A 63 12.34 -7.16 4.41
C ASN A 63 13.61 -7.96 4.00
N GLY A 64 14.72 -7.27 3.72
CA GLY A 64 15.96 -7.88 3.26
C GLY A 64 16.00 -8.26 1.76
N ASP A 65 14.93 -7.98 0.99
CA ASP A 65 14.87 -8.28 -0.45
C ASP A 65 15.10 -7.01 -1.30
N PRO A 66 16.27 -6.89 -1.98
CA PRO A 66 16.60 -5.71 -2.77
C PRO A 66 15.88 -5.64 -4.13
N PHE A 67 15.08 -6.65 -4.50
CA PHE A 67 14.36 -6.67 -5.78
C PHE A 67 12.94 -6.13 -5.69
N ILE A 68 12.47 -5.80 -4.48
CA ILE A 68 11.19 -5.15 -4.24
C ILE A 68 11.40 -3.63 -4.22
N GLY A 69 10.55 -2.88 -4.94
CA GLY A 69 10.67 -1.43 -5.12
C GLY A 69 10.30 -0.60 -3.87
N SER A 70 10.94 -0.84 -2.72
CA SER A 70 10.83 -0.04 -1.50
C SER A 70 12.06 -0.21 -0.60
N LEU A 71 12.30 0.77 0.29
CA LEU A 71 13.44 0.79 1.21
C LEU A 71 12.93 0.96 2.66
N GLU A 72 13.53 0.24 3.59
CA GLU A 72 13.37 0.46 5.02
C GLU A 72 14.18 1.68 5.43
N THR A 73 13.48 2.72 5.82
CA THR A 73 14.03 3.95 6.37
C THR A 73 13.47 4.17 7.77
N PRO A 74 14.05 5.05 8.60
CA PRO A 74 13.48 5.43 9.88
C PRO A 74 12.07 6.02 9.78
N VAL A 75 11.66 6.50 8.60
CA VAL A 75 10.31 7.00 8.34
C VAL A 75 9.34 5.85 8.07
N THR A 76 9.77 4.80 7.38
CA THR A 76 8.89 3.69 6.98
C THR A 76 8.85 2.57 8.03
N SER A 77 9.99 2.27 8.67
CA SER A 77 10.21 1.07 9.49
C SER A 77 10.71 1.40 10.91
N SER A 78 10.26 2.53 11.48
CA SER A 78 10.50 2.84 12.89
C SER A 78 9.48 2.14 13.81
N PRO A 79 9.88 1.63 14.98
CA PRO A 79 8.97 1.01 15.94
C PRO A 79 7.77 1.90 16.32
N LEU A 80 7.99 3.22 16.46
CA LEU A 80 6.95 4.17 16.82
C LEU A 80 5.92 4.35 15.69
N ILE A 81 6.41 4.48 14.45
CA ILE A 81 5.55 4.70 13.28
C ILE A 81 4.79 3.42 12.93
N ALA A 82 5.47 2.27 12.98
CA ALA A 82 4.84 0.98 12.79
C ALA A 82 3.75 0.73 13.85
N TRP A 83 4.00 1.07 15.12
CA TRP A 83 3.00 0.98 16.18
C TRP A 83 1.82 1.94 15.93
N TYR A 84 2.09 3.20 15.59
CA TYR A 84 1.06 4.19 15.31
C TYR A 84 0.16 3.74 14.14
N LEU A 85 0.74 3.44 12.98
CA LEU A 85 0.00 3.01 11.79
C LEU A 85 -0.76 1.70 12.04
N SER A 86 -0.20 0.75 12.78
CA SER A 86 -0.90 -0.52 13.08
C SER A 86 -2.15 -0.34 13.95
N ASN A 87 -2.19 0.72 14.77
CA ASN A 87 -3.34 1.02 15.62
C ASN A 87 -4.42 1.86 14.94
N LEU A 88 -4.09 2.52 13.80
CA LEU A 88 -5.07 3.29 13.05
C LEU A 88 -6.20 2.41 12.50
N PRO A 89 -7.44 2.94 12.40
CA PRO A 89 -8.57 2.20 11.88
C PRO A 89 -8.34 1.67 10.47
N ALA A 90 -7.55 2.37 9.64
CA ALA A 90 -7.22 1.94 8.28
C ALA A 90 -6.51 0.57 8.24
N TYR A 91 -5.58 0.30 9.16
CA TYR A 91 -4.77 -0.92 9.16
C TYR A 91 -5.24 -1.98 10.17
N ARG A 92 -6.35 -1.72 10.88
CA ARG A 92 -6.91 -2.63 11.88
C ARG A 92 -7.69 -3.80 11.29
N THR A 93 -7.02 -4.58 10.44
CA THR A 93 -7.54 -5.74 9.66
C THR A 93 -8.42 -6.77 10.41
N ALA A 94 -8.32 -6.86 11.75
CA ALA A 94 -9.06 -7.83 12.56
C ALA A 94 -10.45 -7.31 13.01
N VAL A 95 -10.73 -6.02 12.87
CA VAL A 95 -11.99 -5.40 13.31
C VAL A 95 -12.93 -5.23 12.13
N SER A 96 -14.24 -5.25 12.38
CA SER A 96 -15.23 -5.04 11.33
C SER A 96 -15.01 -3.71 10.58
N PRO A 97 -15.18 -3.68 9.25
CA PRO A 97 -15.04 -2.46 8.44
C PRO A 97 -15.96 -1.31 8.88
N LEU A 98 -17.14 -1.63 9.43
CA LEU A 98 -18.11 -0.63 9.91
C LEU A 98 -17.54 0.26 11.01
N LEU A 99 -16.95 -0.35 12.05
CA LEU A 99 -16.39 0.43 13.17
C LEU A 99 -15.21 1.29 12.71
N ARG A 100 -14.39 0.78 11.78
CA ARG A 100 -13.31 1.56 11.17
C ARG A 100 -13.87 2.76 10.40
N GLY A 101 -14.94 2.55 9.63
CA GLY A 101 -15.65 3.60 8.91
C GLY A 101 -16.15 4.68 9.85
N ILE A 102 -16.74 4.31 10.99
CA ILE A 102 -17.21 5.27 12.00
C ILE A 102 -16.06 6.11 12.56
N GLU A 103 -14.95 5.49 12.95
CA GLU A 103 -13.79 6.21 13.52
C GLU A 103 -13.18 7.17 12.50
N VAL A 104 -13.02 6.72 11.24
CA VAL A 104 -12.52 7.57 10.14
C VAL A 104 -13.51 8.69 9.84
N GLY A 105 -14.79 8.39 9.70
CA GLY A 105 -15.85 9.35 9.43
C GLY A 105 -15.92 10.43 10.51
N LEU A 106 -15.93 10.04 11.78
CA LEU A 106 -15.99 10.96 12.92
C LEU A 106 -14.78 11.90 12.92
N ALA A 107 -13.56 11.37 12.77
CA ALA A 107 -12.35 12.19 12.72
C ALA A 107 -12.37 13.20 11.56
N HIS A 108 -12.76 12.78 10.36
CA HIS A 108 -12.79 13.66 9.19
C HIS A 108 -13.97 14.65 9.25
N GLY A 109 -15.14 14.22 9.71
CA GLY A 109 -16.30 15.10 9.91
C GLY A 109 -16.00 16.21 10.92
N PHE A 110 -15.34 15.88 12.03
CA PHE A 110 -14.89 16.87 13.01
C PHE A 110 -13.85 17.84 12.44
N LEU A 111 -12.87 17.32 11.70
CA LEU A 111 -11.81 18.12 11.08
C LEU A 111 -12.34 19.15 10.08
N LEU A 112 -13.28 18.74 9.22
CA LEU A 112 -13.76 19.56 8.10
C LEU A 112 -14.55 20.80 8.56
N VAL A 113 -15.21 20.75 9.71
CA VAL A 113 -15.99 21.90 10.21
C VAL A 113 -15.12 23.13 10.46
N GLY A 114 -13.90 22.96 10.96
CA GLY A 114 -13.00 24.07 11.30
C GLY A 114 -12.73 25.01 10.12
N PRO A 115 -12.19 24.52 8.99
CA PRO A 115 -11.96 25.32 7.80
C PRO A 115 -13.23 25.95 7.21
N PHE A 116 -14.36 25.24 7.17
CA PHE A 116 -15.60 25.78 6.59
C PHE A 116 -16.23 26.90 7.43
N VAL A 117 -16.12 26.82 8.76
CA VAL A 117 -16.61 27.88 9.66
C VAL A 117 -15.70 29.10 9.60
N LYS A 118 -14.37 28.90 9.68
CA LYS A 118 -13.41 30.02 9.80
C LYS A 118 -13.02 30.66 8.46
N ALA A 119 -12.81 29.85 7.43
CA ALA A 119 -12.42 30.32 6.09
C ALA A 119 -13.60 30.36 5.11
N GLY A 120 -14.83 30.12 5.59
CA GLY A 120 -16.04 30.16 4.77
C GLY A 120 -16.36 31.56 4.22
N PRO A 121 -17.20 31.64 3.19
CA PRO A 121 -17.65 32.91 2.61
C PRO A 121 -18.50 33.73 3.60
N LEU A 122 -19.24 33.04 4.48
CA LEU A 122 -20.14 33.64 5.47
C LEU A 122 -19.50 33.82 6.86
N ARG A 123 -18.17 33.73 6.96
CA ARG A 123 -17.42 33.79 8.24
C ARG A 123 -17.65 35.06 9.06
N ASN A 124 -17.96 36.18 8.42
CA ASN A 124 -18.18 37.47 9.09
C ASN A 124 -19.64 37.68 9.53
N THR A 125 -20.49 36.67 9.37
CA THR A 125 -21.91 36.73 9.72
C THR A 125 -22.21 35.88 10.95
N GLU A 126 -23.28 36.21 11.67
CA GLU A 126 -23.76 35.42 12.81
C GLU A 126 -24.12 33.97 12.43
N TYR A 127 -24.37 33.69 11.15
CA TYR A 127 -24.71 32.38 10.61
C TYR A 127 -23.51 31.54 10.16
N ALA A 128 -22.27 31.99 10.41
CA ALA A 128 -21.03 31.29 10.01
C ALA A 128 -21.01 29.81 10.46
N GLY A 129 -21.59 29.51 11.62
CA GLY A 129 -21.68 28.17 12.17
C GLY A 129 -22.57 27.23 11.41
N ALA A 130 -23.84 27.64 11.24
CA ALA A 130 -24.82 26.85 10.53
C ALA A 130 -24.37 26.64 9.07
N ALA A 131 -23.87 27.69 8.41
CA ALA A 131 -23.37 27.60 7.05
C ALA A 131 -22.13 26.68 6.94
N GLY A 132 -21.17 26.80 7.86
CA GLY A 132 -19.95 26.00 7.86
C GLY A 132 -20.21 24.51 8.14
N SER A 133 -21.08 24.20 9.09
CA SER A 133 -21.48 22.83 9.40
C SER A 133 -22.32 22.19 8.28
N LEU A 134 -23.21 22.96 7.64
CA LEU A 134 -23.96 22.48 6.48
C LEU A 134 -23.03 22.17 5.30
N ALA A 135 -22.07 23.04 5.02
CA ALA A 135 -21.08 22.84 3.96
C ALA A 135 -20.19 21.62 4.24
N ALA A 136 -19.73 21.45 5.48
CA ALA A 136 -18.96 20.28 5.89
C ALA A 136 -19.77 18.97 5.76
N GLY A 137 -21.04 18.98 6.18
CA GLY A 137 -21.94 17.85 5.99
C GLY A 137 -22.17 17.50 4.52
N GLY A 138 -22.35 18.51 3.66
CA GLY A 138 -22.43 18.33 2.22
C GLY A 138 -21.17 17.69 1.63
N LEU A 139 -19.97 18.11 2.08
CA LEU A 139 -18.72 17.49 1.65
C LEU A 139 -18.61 16.02 2.10
N VAL A 140 -19.05 15.69 3.32
CA VAL A 140 -19.10 14.30 3.80
C VAL A 140 -20.03 13.44 2.94
N VAL A 141 -21.19 13.98 2.52
CA VAL A 141 -22.10 13.28 1.60
C VAL A 141 -21.41 13.01 0.25
N ILE A 142 -20.75 14.01 -0.33
CA ILE A 142 -20.02 13.85 -1.60
C ILE A 142 -18.93 12.79 -1.47
N LEU A 143 -18.12 12.85 -0.40
CA LEU A 143 -17.10 11.85 -0.13
C LEU A 143 -17.69 10.45 0.02
N SER A 144 -18.83 10.32 0.71
CA SER A 144 -19.51 9.03 0.88
C SER A 144 -19.97 8.44 -0.46
N ILE A 145 -20.44 9.27 -1.38
CA ILE A 145 -20.79 8.86 -2.75
C ILE A 145 -19.53 8.44 -3.51
N CYS A 146 -18.43 9.20 -3.43
CA CYS A 146 -17.16 8.83 -4.06
C CYS A 146 -16.64 7.48 -3.56
N LEU A 147 -16.72 7.22 -2.25
CA LEU A 147 -16.36 5.94 -1.66
C LEU A 147 -17.28 4.82 -2.16
N THR A 148 -18.57 5.08 -2.30
CA THR A 148 -19.54 4.09 -2.80
C THR A 148 -19.28 3.76 -4.27
N MET A 149 -19.00 4.76 -5.10
CA MET A 149 -18.58 4.57 -6.49
C MET A 149 -17.28 3.77 -6.59
N TYR A 150 -16.29 4.06 -5.73
CA TYR A 150 -15.05 3.28 -5.66
C TYR A 150 -15.32 1.81 -5.31
N GLY A 151 -16.23 1.56 -4.36
CA GLY A 151 -16.64 0.22 -3.99
C GLY A 151 -17.24 -0.56 -5.16
N ALA A 152 -18.15 0.08 -5.89
CA ALA A 152 -18.80 -0.50 -7.06
C ALA A 152 -17.83 -0.76 -8.23
N ALA A 153 -16.83 0.11 -8.42
CA ALA A 153 -15.85 -0.04 -9.50
C ALA A 153 -14.71 -1.02 -9.17
N SER A 154 -14.37 -1.16 -7.89
CA SER A 154 -13.18 -1.92 -7.46
C SER A 154 -13.48 -3.34 -6.99
N PHE A 155 -14.71 -3.63 -6.54
CA PHE A 155 -15.08 -4.94 -5.99
C PHE A 155 -16.27 -5.54 -6.71
N ALA A 156 -16.08 -6.67 -7.38
CA ALA A 156 -17.17 -7.49 -7.90
C ALA A 156 -17.78 -8.35 -6.77
N GLU A 157 -19.08 -8.62 -6.87
CA GLU A 157 -19.77 -9.48 -5.90
C GLU A 157 -19.25 -10.92 -5.99
N GLY A 158 -18.76 -11.45 -4.87
CA GLY A 158 -18.28 -12.84 -4.76
C GLY A 158 -16.77 -13.05 -4.87
N GLU A 159 -15.98 -12.00 -5.13
CA GLU A 159 -14.51 -12.14 -5.13
C GLU A 159 -13.93 -12.22 -3.71
N PRO A 160 -12.92 -13.09 -3.49
CA PRO A 160 -12.19 -13.14 -2.24
C PRO A 160 -11.40 -11.83 -2.03
N SER A 161 -11.23 -11.45 -0.77
CA SER A 161 -10.51 -10.22 -0.39
C SER A 161 -9.15 -10.11 -1.09
N ILE A 162 -8.93 -8.99 -1.80
CA ILE A 162 -7.69 -8.65 -2.53
C ILE A 162 -6.52 -8.38 -1.56
N ALA A 163 -6.80 -8.25 -0.27
CA ALA A 163 -5.81 -7.82 0.70
C ALA A 163 -4.70 -8.86 0.92
N PRO A 164 -3.44 -8.43 1.11
CA PRO A 164 -2.33 -9.33 1.34
C PRO A 164 -2.59 -10.22 2.56
N SER A 165 -2.61 -11.53 2.32
CA SER A 165 -2.83 -12.58 3.33
C SER A 165 -1.54 -12.99 4.04
N LEU A 166 -0.45 -12.25 3.88
CA LEU A 166 0.85 -12.51 4.49
C LEU A 166 1.28 -11.30 5.34
N THR A 167 1.77 -11.55 6.54
CA THR A 167 2.49 -10.54 7.32
C THR A 167 3.91 -10.37 6.80
N LEU A 168 4.56 -9.27 7.19
CA LEU A 168 5.97 -9.02 6.86
C LEU A 168 6.90 -10.16 7.33
N THR A 169 6.53 -10.85 8.41
CA THR A 169 7.20 -12.05 8.94
C THR A 169 6.82 -13.37 8.25
N GLY A 170 6.05 -13.33 7.16
CA GLY A 170 5.63 -14.52 6.40
C GLY A 170 4.49 -15.32 7.02
N ARG A 171 3.85 -14.84 8.09
CA ARG A 171 2.70 -15.53 8.71
C ARG A 171 1.46 -15.34 7.85
N LYS A 172 0.71 -16.43 7.61
CA LYS A 172 -0.63 -16.36 7.01
C LYS A 172 -1.57 -15.57 7.92
N LYS A 173 -2.08 -14.46 7.42
CA LYS A 173 -3.02 -13.55 8.06
C LYS A 173 -4.36 -13.63 7.34
N LYS A 174 -5.45 -13.55 8.09
CA LYS A 174 -6.79 -13.45 7.51
C LYS A 174 -6.82 -12.20 6.61
N PRO A 175 -7.17 -12.33 5.31
CA PRO A 175 -7.20 -11.19 4.41
C PRO A 175 -8.25 -10.19 4.89
N ASP A 176 -7.96 -8.89 4.73
CA ASP A 176 -8.79 -7.83 5.27
C ASP A 176 -10.18 -7.83 4.64
N GLN A 177 -11.21 -8.05 5.46
CA GLN A 177 -12.60 -8.04 5.00
C GLN A 177 -13.01 -6.71 4.37
N LEU A 178 -12.26 -5.62 4.62
CA LEU A 178 -12.48 -4.32 4.00
C LEU A 178 -12.35 -4.36 2.47
N GLN A 179 -11.51 -5.22 1.90
CA GLN A 179 -11.35 -5.35 0.44
C GLN A 179 -12.31 -6.38 -0.18
N THR A 180 -13.55 -6.37 0.31
CA THR A 180 -14.69 -7.13 -0.27
C THR A 180 -15.82 -6.14 -0.53
N SER A 181 -16.73 -6.46 -1.46
CA SER A 181 -17.86 -5.57 -1.77
C SER A 181 -18.73 -5.30 -0.53
N ASP A 182 -19.08 -6.34 0.23
CA ASP A 182 -19.85 -6.24 1.48
C ASP A 182 -19.10 -5.48 2.58
N GLY A 183 -17.79 -5.73 2.74
CA GLY A 183 -16.97 -5.02 3.71
C GLY A 183 -16.80 -3.53 3.39
N TRP A 184 -16.63 -3.19 2.10
CA TRP A 184 -16.53 -1.81 1.66
C TRP A 184 -17.85 -1.07 1.83
N ALA A 185 -18.99 -1.70 1.51
CA ALA A 185 -20.31 -1.10 1.75
C ALA A 185 -20.56 -0.81 3.24
N LYS A 186 -20.15 -1.72 4.14
CA LYS A 186 -20.20 -1.50 5.60
C LYS A 186 -19.29 -0.36 6.03
N PHE A 187 -18.12 -0.23 5.42
CA PHE A 187 -17.20 0.88 5.68
C PHE A 187 -17.77 2.23 5.22
N THR A 188 -18.36 2.31 4.02
CA THR A 188 -18.96 3.56 3.50
C THR A 188 -20.15 4.00 4.35
N GLY A 189 -21.01 3.05 4.76
CA GLY A 189 -22.11 3.32 5.70
C GLY A 189 -21.61 3.83 7.05
N GLY A 190 -20.55 3.23 7.59
CA GLY A 190 -19.88 3.70 8.81
C GLY A 190 -19.28 5.10 8.65
N PHE A 191 -18.63 5.38 7.52
CA PHE A 191 -18.05 6.69 7.21
C PHE A 191 -19.11 7.79 7.13
N PHE A 192 -20.24 7.52 6.48
CA PHE A 192 -21.35 8.47 6.37
C PHE A 192 -21.93 8.80 7.76
N PHE A 193 -22.28 7.77 8.53
CA PHE A 193 -22.82 7.94 9.89
C PHE A 193 -21.82 8.65 10.80
N GLY A 194 -20.57 8.21 10.81
CA GLY A 194 -19.48 8.82 11.56
C GLY A 194 -19.25 10.27 11.16
N GLY A 195 -19.23 10.58 9.87
CA GLY A 195 -19.00 11.92 9.32
C GLY A 195 -20.08 12.92 9.73
N ILE A 196 -21.36 12.57 9.55
CA ILE A 196 -22.47 13.43 9.98
C ILE A 196 -22.45 13.62 11.51
N SER A 197 -22.22 12.55 12.27
CA SER A 197 -22.11 12.64 13.74
C SER A 197 -20.94 13.53 14.19
N GLY A 198 -19.79 13.48 13.51
CA GLY A 198 -18.62 14.31 13.80
C GLY A 198 -18.86 15.79 13.48
N VAL A 199 -19.58 16.10 12.40
CA VAL A 199 -19.99 17.47 12.05
C VAL A 199 -20.93 18.05 13.11
N ILE A 200 -21.93 17.27 13.53
CA ILE A 200 -22.88 17.66 14.59
C ILE A 200 -22.12 17.90 15.90
N TRP A 201 -21.19 17.01 16.26
CA TRP A 201 -20.38 17.15 17.47
C TRP A 201 -19.51 18.41 17.46
N ALA A 202 -18.86 18.70 16.32
CA ALA A 202 -18.10 19.94 16.16
C ALA A 202 -18.98 21.19 16.30
N TYR A 203 -20.18 21.18 15.70
CA TYR A 203 -21.15 22.26 15.85
C TYR A 203 -21.58 22.44 17.31
N PHE A 204 -21.86 21.34 18.01
CA PHE A 204 -22.25 21.36 19.43
C PHE A 204 -21.15 21.96 20.33
N LEU A 205 -19.89 21.57 20.11
CA LEU A 205 -18.76 22.11 20.87
C LEU A 205 -18.53 23.60 20.64
N LEU A 206 -18.70 24.07 19.41
CA LEU A 206 -18.48 25.47 19.05
C LEU A 206 -19.62 26.39 19.53
N TYR A 207 -20.87 25.95 19.42
CA TYR A 207 -22.04 26.82 19.63
C TYR A 207 -22.77 26.60 20.96
N VAL A 208 -22.76 25.38 21.52
CA VAL A 208 -23.47 25.07 22.77
C VAL A 208 -22.55 25.17 23.97
N ILE A 209 -21.38 24.52 23.94
CA ILE A 209 -20.45 24.54 25.06
C ILE A 209 -19.60 25.83 25.08
N ASN A 210 -19.53 26.55 23.96
CA ASN A 210 -18.89 27.88 23.84
C ASN A 210 -17.48 27.93 24.45
N LEU A 211 -16.71 26.86 24.22
CA LEU A 211 -15.32 26.79 24.67
C LEU A 211 -14.51 27.95 24.06
N PRO A 212 -13.49 28.47 24.78
CA PRO A 212 -12.64 29.56 24.30
C PRO A 212 -11.68 29.06 23.21
N TYR A 213 -12.23 28.63 22.08
CA TYR A 213 -11.49 28.26 20.89
C TYR A 213 -11.26 29.47 20.01
N TYR A 214 -10.13 29.48 19.29
CA TYR A 214 -9.70 30.52 18.36
C TYR A 214 -10.51 30.54 17.04
N VAL A 215 -11.82 30.27 17.17
CA VAL A 215 -12.81 30.20 16.09
C VAL A 215 -13.84 31.34 16.24
N LYS A 216 -13.89 31.99 17.40
CA LYS A 216 -14.57 33.27 17.61
C LYS A 216 -13.74 34.44 17.09
#